data_AF-Q24D31-F1
#
_entry.id   AF-Q24D31-F1
#
_cell.length_a   1.000
_cell.length_b   1.000
_cell.length_c   1.000
_cell.angle_alpha   90.00
_cell.angle_beta   90.00
_cell.angle_gamma   90.00
#
_symmetry.space_group_name_H-M   'P 1'
#
loop_
_entity.id
_entity.type
_entity.pdbx_description
1 polymer ?
#
loop_
_entity_poly.entity_id
_entity_poly.type
_entity_poly.pdbx_seq_one_letter_code
_entity_poly.pdbx_strand_id
1 'polypeptide(L)'
;MIQLFEVKTQISSIKRHLSPNTPSKNQCIDGGQFLDLDCINQIGYDYSKKCTSASQFSSGCCITTSSNPSDAYCLNDHNFCVKFDINSMKNTCIQNGECIQFNPQSQMTFIAVDITGLCINTLPSKNYIKQCIQPDKYCISSDKSNCLSLQNNPNLIGINQTLGVCIQNIHEIIPAGQKISLQNGYCLDPQKNSVESAFTPTYIGIDQSFYCVFPNQRSSDNIKSCIQGYCSNSNYCLQLSDLSNQFTSRLDDANNNKCDFNNTPNATQCSKEKNSCFDSVSQQCKSIQGNQIQFSGVDTNGNCVQLDTFVPNLFKCGSQFCIITSSNMKKCTFISGSSSTMGVDALGFCVNSDSPAVKCADVPQICYDQSNQCCFFLSSNILDKRVGKEQLTGYCLPFKDPTKTTGNQIERCADGFCLYTLSSTSQQFCIILGFSVGKMQYVGIEQNTQSCLALNQTTKIGIIECYSILICIQYDSSNLNYQCTKITNSNQNLVSKNANQTCQQYNQ
;
A
#
# COMPACT_ATOMS: atom_id res chain seq x y z
N MET A 1 57.46 2.23 37.99
CA MET A 1 56.66 1.09 38.49
C MET A 1 56.87 -0.02 37.45
N ILE A 2 57.48 -1.19 37.72
CA ILE A 2 57.20 -2.21 38.77
C ILE A 2 55.83 -2.87 38.45
N GLN A 3 55.64 -4.18 38.18
CA GLN A 3 56.46 -5.43 38.05
C GLN A 3 55.53 -6.51 37.38
N LEU A 4 55.84 -7.70 36.78
CA LEU A 4 56.95 -8.63 36.41
C LEU A 4 56.56 -9.26 35.00
N PHE A 5 57.29 -10.08 34.21
CA PHE A 5 57.96 -11.41 34.32
C PHE A 5 57.06 -12.59 34.81
N GLU A 6 57.15 -13.86 34.37
CA GLU A 6 57.86 -14.62 33.28
C GLU A 6 56.83 -15.52 32.53
N VAL A 7 57.00 -16.13 31.33
CA VAL A 7 58.14 -16.42 30.39
C VAL A 7 58.92 -17.74 30.60
N LYS A 8 58.40 -18.89 30.07
CA LYS A 8 59.09 -20.08 29.47
C LYS A 8 58.02 -21.06 28.90
N THR A 9 58.02 -21.65 27.70
CA THR A 9 59.00 -22.35 26.83
C THR A 9 59.58 -23.67 27.35
N GLN A 10 59.28 -24.79 26.65
CA GLN A 10 60.31 -25.58 25.94
C GLN A 10 59.74 -26.61 24.93
N ILE A 11 60.63 -27.17 24.10
CA ILE A 11 60.34 -28.12 23.00
C ILE A 11 61.35 -29.28 23.04
N SER A 12 60.86 -30.53 23.03
CA SER A 12 61.54 -31.77 22.59
C SER A 12 60.46 -32.84 22.36
N SER A 13 60.38 -33.62 21.28
CA SER A 13 61.37 -34.47 20.58
C SER A 13 61.72 -35.76 21.38
N ILE A 14 61.88 -36.97 20.81
CA ILE A 14 61.88 -37.40 19.39
C ILE A 14 61.69 -38.95 19.22
N LYS A 15 61.22 -39.41 18.05
CA LYS A 15 61.32 -40.78 17.42
C LYS A 15 60.71 -42.07 18.07
N ARG A 16 59.93 -42.78 17.23
CA ARG A 16 59.90 -44.24 16.89
C ARG A 16 60.21 -45.28 18.01
N HIS A 17 59.38 -46.31 18.24
CA HIS A 17 59.17 -47.42 17.30
C HIS A 17 57.95 -48.32 17.66
N LEU A 18 57.28 -48.88 16.64
CA LEU A 18 56.53 -50.15 16.70
C LEU A 18 57.52 -51.28 16.33
N SER A 19 57.41 -52.57 16.71
CA SER A 19 56.38 -53.40 17.41
C SER A 19 57.14 -54.61 18.03
N PRO A 20 56.55 -55.73 18.52
CA PRO A 20 55.18 -56.02 18.98
C PRO A 20 55.11 -56.67 20.40
N ASN A 21 53.90 -56.85 20.96
CA ASN A 21 53.38 -58.11 21.55
C ASN A 21 52.20 -57.88 22.53
N THR A 22 51.22 -58.79 22.48
CA THR A 22 50.11 -58.99 23.42
C THR A 22 50.50 -59.99 24.53
N PRO A 23 49.66 -60.27 25.57
CA PRO A 23 48.42 -59.61 26.02
C PRO A 23 48.42 -59.22 27.53
N SER A 24 47.39 -58.48 28.01
CA SER A 24 46.44 -58.98 29.03
C SER A 24 45.54 -57.91 29.69
N LYS A 25 44.37 -58.37 30.16
CA LYS A 25 43.50 -57.83 31.24
C LYS A 25 42.98 -56.38 31.15
N ASN A 26 41.75 -56.30 30.62
CA ASN A 26 40.59 -55.60 31.17
C ASN A 26 40.83 -54.60 32.33
N GLN A 27 40.69 -53.32 32.04
CA GLN A 27 40.00 -52.37 32.93
C GLN A 27 38.99 -51.58 32.08
N CYS A 28 37.74 -51.51 32.53
CA CYS A 28 36.74 -50.63 31.94
C CYS A 28 36.83 -49.27 32.63
N ILE A 29 36.83 -48.19 31.84
CA ILE A 29 36.60 -46.83 32.34
C ILE A 29 35.28 -46.37 31.72
N ASP A 30 34.39 -45.88 32.57
CA ASP A 30 33.08 -45.36 32.16
C ASP A 30 33.23 -43.98 31.49
N GLY A 31 32.42 -43.69 30.48
CA GLY A 31 32.64 -42.57 29.58
C GLY A 31 31.67 -42.54 28.41
N GLY A 32 30.44 -42.10 28.66
CA GLY A 32 29.40 -42.01 27.63
C GLY A 32 29.74 -41.02 26.52
N GLN A 33 30.01 -41.54 25.33
CA GLN A 33 29.93 -40.80 24.07
C GLN A 33 29.07 -41.59 23.08
N PHE A 34 28.18 -40.90 22.37
CA PHE A 34 27.43 -41.50 21.27
C PHE A 34 28.39 -41.73 20.09
N LEU A 35 28.45 -42.96 19.60
CA LEU A 35 29.13 -43.28 18.34
C LEU A 35 28.17 -43.07 17.17
N ASP A 36 28.68 -42.41 16.14
CA ASP A 36 27.98 -42.23 14.87
C ASP A 36 27.89 -43.57 14.12
N LEU A 37 26.77 -43.86 13.46
CA LEU A 37 26.38 -45.23 13.10
C LEU A 37 26.73 -45.60 11.65
N ASP A 38 27.90 -45.17 11.20
CA ASP A 38 28.42 -45.39 9.84
C ASP A 38 29.08 -46.79 9.71
N CYS A 39 28.40 -47.83 10.19
CA CYS A 39 28.89 -49.22 10.15
C CYS A 39 27.78 -50.27 10.25
N ILE A 40 27.17 -50.62 9.11
CA ILE A 40 26.88 -52.00 8.66
C ILE A 40 26.60 -51.90 7.15
N ASN A 41 27.49 -52.45 6.35
CA ASN A 41 27.32 -52.70 4.91
C ASN A 41 28.13 -53.96 4.57
N GLN A 42 27.62 -54.79 3.65
CA GLN A 42 28.24 -56.06 3.19
C GLN A 42 28.30 -57.23 4.20
N ILE A 43 27.15 -57.81 4.56
CA ILE A 43 27.03 -59.27 4.78
C ILE A 43 25.71 -59.72 4.11
N GLY A 44 25.71 -60.89 3.44
CA GLY A 44 24.50 -61.51 2.88
C GLY A 44 23.70 -62.31 3.92
N TYR A 45 22.44 -62.64 3.60
CA TYR A 45 21.49 -63.23 4.55
C TYR A 45 20.74 -64.46 4.01
N ASP A 46 20.46 -65.42 4.90
CA ASP A 46 19.49 -66.51 4.74
C ASP A 46 18.38 -66.32 5.79
N TYR A 47 17.11 -66.39 5.38
CA TYR A 47 15.95 -66.00 6.19
C TYR A 47 15.05 -67.18 6.59
N SER A 48 15.64 -68.34 6.91
CA SER A 48 14.91 -69.60 7.16
C SER A 48 14.55 -69.90 8.64
N LYS A 49 14.98 -69.10 9.63
CA LYS A 49 14.82 -69.41 11.07
C LYS A 49 14.09 -68.31 11.86
N LYS A 50 13.09 -68.69 12.65
CA LYS A 50 12.58 -67.89 13.80
C LYS A 50 13.34 -68.27 15.07
N CYS A 51 13.69 -67.29 15.89
CA CYS A 51 14.31 -67.54 17.20
C CYS A 51 13.24 -67.98 18.21
N THR A 52 13.38 -69.20 18.76
CA THR A 52 12.29 -69.94 19.45
C THR A 52 12.47 -70.18 20.95
N SER A 53 13.59 -69.79 21.56
CA SER A 53 13.81 -69.91 23.01
C SER A 53 14.68 -68.79 23.58
N ALA A 54 14.36 -68.37 24.81
CA ALA A 54 15.04 -67.26 25.51
C ALA A 54 16.10 -67.78 26.49
N SER A 55 17.17 -68.41 26.00
CA SER A 55 18.21 -68.98 26.87
C SER A 55 19.59 -69.16 26.23
N GLN A 56 20.30 -68.05 25.96
CA GLN A 56 21.78 -67.93 26.04
C GLN A 56 22.22 -66.49 25.75
N PHE A 57 22.88 -65.84 26.70
CA PHE A 57 23.55 -64.54 26.51
C PHE A 57 24.98 -64.65 27.06
N SER A 58 25.98 -64.31 26.25
CA SER A 58 27.39 -64.29 26.66
C SER A 58 28.08 -63.02 26.15
N SER A 59 28.41 -62.11 27.09
CA SER A 59 29.38 -61.02 26.95
C SER A 59 29.32 -60.19 25.66
N GLY A 60 28.37 -59.25 25.59
CA GLY A 60 28.32 -58.16 24.62
C GLY A 60 27.23 -57.16 25.04
N CYS A 61 27.51 -55.85 25.02
CA CYS A 61 26.63 -54.85 25.63
C CYS A 61 25.30 -54.68 24.88
N CYS A 62 24.17 -55.00 25.54
CA CYS A 62 22.94 -54.20 25.50
C CYS A 62 21.97 -54.66 26.59
N ILE A 63 21.60 -53.77 27.52
CA ILE A 63 20.50 -54.00 28.48
C ILE A 63 19.27 -53.25 27.95
N THR A 64 18.12 -53.94 27.89
CA THR A 64 16.81 -53.28 27.79
C THR A 64 15.83 -53.92 28.78
N THR A 65 14.97 -53.11 29.40
CA THR A 65 14.11 -53.51 30.52
C THR A 65 12.63 -53.55 30.12
N SER A 66 12.24 -54.52 29.29
CA SER A 66 10.82 -54.89 29.11
C SER A 66 10.66 -56.36 28.71
N SER A 67 9.58 -57.00 29.15
CA SER A 67 9.42 -58.46 29.18
C SER A 67 8.73 -59.07 27.95
N ASN A 68 8.77 -58.40 26.79
CA ASN A 68 8.05 -58.85 25.58
C ASN A 68 9.01 -59.16 24.40
N PRO A 69 9.08 -60.42 23.93
CA PRO A 69 10.08 -60.89 22.95
C PRO A 69 9.62 -60.81 21.48
N SER A 70 8.47 -60.17 21.18
CA SER A 70 7.87 -60.13 19.84
C SER A 70 8.62 -59.30 18.80
N ASP A 71 9.54 -58.44 19.23
CA ASP A 71 10.03 -57.29 18.44
C ASP A 71 11.53 -57.41 18.08
N ALA A 72 12.05 -58.64 17.99
CA ALA A 72 13.45 -58.93 17.76
C ALA A 72 13.69 -59.67 16.44
N TYR A 73 14.64 -59.18 15.64
CA TYR A 73 15.14 -59.85 14.43
C TYR A 73 16.56 -60.38 14.69
N CYS A 74 16.86 -61.55 14.13
CA CYS A 74 18.10 -62.29 14.39
C CYS A 74 19.07 -62.14 13.20
N LEU A 75 20.23 -61.53 13.44
CA LEU A 75 21.22 -61.20 12.41
C LEU A 75 22.26 -62.34 12.23
N ASN A 76 21.98 -63.25 11.29
CA ASN A 76 22.81 -64.41 10.91
C ASN A 76 23.14 -65.41 12.06
N ASP A 77 23.89 -66.47 11.76
CA ASP A 77 24.13 -67.66 12.62
C ASP A 77 25.01 -67.40 13.89
N HIS A 78 25.02 -66.18 14.43
CA HIS A 78 25.76 -65.80 15.63
C HIS A 78 24.87 -65.28 16.78
N ASN A 79 23.58 -65.63 16.78
CA ASN A 79 22.62 -65.42 17.88
C ASN A 79 22.40 -63.96 18.35
N PHE A 80 22.84 -62.96 17.58
CA PHE A 80 22.56 -61.56 17.90
C PHE A 80 21.13 -61.17 17.51
N CYS A 81 20.27 -61.07 18.52
CA CYS A 81 18.92 -60.52 18.42
C CYS A 81 18.97 -59.01 18.69
N VAL A 82 18.72 -58.19 17.67
CA VAL A 82 18.57 -56.73 17.85
C VAL A 82 17.08 -56.43 17.99
N LYS A 83 16.67 -55.99 19.18
CA LYS A 83 15.36 -55.36 19.40
C LYS A 83 15.51 -53.88 19.10
N PHE A 84 15.03 -53.46 17.93
CA PHE A 84 14.99 -52.06 17.54
C PHE A 84 13.93 -51.33 18.37
N ASP A 85 14.29 -50.21 19.00
CA ASP A 85 13.26 -49.31 19.52
C ASP A 85 12.61 -48.59 18.32
N ILE A 86 11.43 -49.09 17.93
CA ILE A 86 10.62 -48.54 16.85
C ILE A 86 10.30 -47.05 17.10
N ASN A 87 10.39 -46.55 18.34
CA ASN A 87 10.17 -45.15 18.70
C ASN A 87 11.37 -44.22 18.46
N SER A 88 12.60 -44.75 18.42
CA SER A 88 13.81 -43.96 18.15
C SER A 88 14.12 -43.82 16.65
N MET A 89 13.60 -44.73 15.81
CA MET A 89 13.79 -44.74 14.36
C MET A 89 13.07 -43.59 13.63
N LYS A 90 13.59 -42.36 13.77
CA LYS A 90 13.24 -41.25 12.88
C LYS A 90 13.86 -41.47 11.51
N ASN A 91 12.99 -41.54 10.50
CA ASN A 91 13.35 -41.67 9.08
C ASN A 91 14.06 -42.99 8.68
N THR A 92 13.72 -44.10 9.34
CA THR A 92 14.16 -45.46 8.97
C THR A 92 12.96 -46.40 8.92
N CYS A 93 12.98 -47.40 8.03
CA CYS A 93 11.97 -48.45 7.94
C CYS A 93 12.59 -49.79 7.52
N ILE A 94 11.83 -50.88 7.66
CA ILE A 94 12.25 -52.24 7.28
C ILE A 94 11.64 -52.64 5.92
N GLN A 95 12.48 -53.09 4.99
CA GLN A 95 12.03 -53.76 3.75
C GLN A 95 12.87 -55.01 3.52
N ASN A 96 12.23 -56.15 3.21
CA ASN A 96 12.91 -57.42 2.91
C ASN A 96 13.90 -57.92 4.00
N GLY A 97 13.77 -57.42 5.24
CA GLY A 97 14.69 -57.70 6.35
C GLY A 97 15.78 -56.63 6.57
N GLU A 98 15.98 -55.73 5.61
CA GLU A 98 16.99 -54.65 5.66
C GLU A 98 16.40 -53.35 6.23
N CYS A 99 17.20 -52.61 6.99
CA CYS A 99 16.84 -51.28 7.50
C CYS A 99 17.23 -50.19 6.48
N ILE A 100 16.23 -49.58 5.85
CA ILE A 100 16.41 -48.49 4.89
C ILE A 100 16.27 -47.15 5.61
N GLN A 101 17.33 -46.34 5.58
CA GLN A 101 17.30 -44.95 6.01
C GLN A 101 16.85 -44.05 4.85
N PHE A 102 15.89 -43.15 5.08
CA PHE A 102 15.40 -42.24 4.05
C PHE A 102 16.35 -41.05 3.85
N ASN A 103 16.92 -40.93 2.64
CA ASN A 103 17.56 -39.69 2.20
C ASN A 103 16.49 -38.76 1.58
N PRO A 104 16.24 -37.55 2.13
CA PRO A 104 15.24 -36.63 1.57
C PRO A 104 15.47 -36.17 0.13
N GLN A 105 16.67 -36.36 -0.43
CA GLN A 105 17.05 -35.96 -1.78
C GLN A 105 17.01 -37.10 -2.83
N SER A 106 16.88 -38.36 -2.43
CA SER A 106 16.72 -39.45 -3.40
C SER A 106 15.27 -39.53 -3.91
N GLN A 107 15.09 -40.03 -5.13
CA GLN A 107 13.77 -40.32 -5.68
C GLN A 107 13.19 -41.56 -4.99
N MET A 108 12.60 -41.36 -3.80
CA MET A 108 12.11 -42.45 -2.97
C MET A 108 10.88 -43.14 -3.58
N THR A 109 10.94 -44.47 -3.63
CA THR A 109 9.85 -45.37 -4.02
C THR A 109 8.90 -45.69 -2.85
N PHE A 110 9.06 -45.01 -1.71
CA PHE A 110 8.30 -45.20 -0.48
C PHE A 110 7.59 -43.91 -0.10
N ILE A 111 6.43 -44.03 0.53
CA ILE A 111 5.55 -42.91 0.90
C ILE A 111 5.35 -42.84 2.44
N ALA A 112 5.43 -43.97 3.13
CA ALA A 112 5.12 -44.05 4.56
C ALA A 112 5.86 -45.20 5.28
N VAL A 113 5.74 -45.21 6.61
CA VAL A 113 6.13 -46.31 7.51
C VAL A 113 4.92 -46.74 8.32
N ASP A 114 4.68 -48.04 8.43
CA ASP A 114 3.54 -48.58 9.20
C ASP A 114 3.84 -48.74 10.70
N ILE A 115 2.83 -49.09 11.50
CA ILE A 115 2.97 -49.35 12.95
C ILE A 115 3.88 -50.53 13.32
N THR A 116 4.23 -51.41 12.36
CA THR A 116 5.20 -52.50 12.55
C THR A 116 6.62 -52.12 12.12
N GLY A 117 6.82 -50.92 11.56
CA GLY A 117 8.09 -50.41 11.07
C GLY A 117 8.37 -50.72 9.59
N LEU A 118 7.43 -51.31 8.85
CA LEU A 118 7.62 -51.69 7.45
C LEU A 118 7.52 -50.49 6.51
N CYS A 119 8.37 -50.47 5.47
CA CYS A 119 8.34 -49.47 4.40
C CYS A 119 7.10 -49.64 3.51
N ILE A 120 6.28 -48.60 3.39
CA ILE A 120 5.08 -48.60 2.52
C ILE A 120 5.41 -47.91 1.19
N ASN A 121 5.26 -48.64 0.08
CA ASN A 121 5.39 -48.14 -1.30
C ASN A 121 4.05 -47.85 -2.00
N THR A 122 2.92 -48.27 -1.42
CA THR A 122 1.59 -48.23 -2.04
C THR A 122 0.53 -47.89 -0.99
N LEU A 123 -0.44 -47.06 -1.36
CA LEU A 123 -1.50 -46.55 -0.48
C LEU A 123 -2.90 -46.83 -1.08
N PRO A 124 -3.95 -47.02 -0.25
CA PRO A 124 -3.95 -47.05 1.21
C PRO A 124 -3.20 -48.26 1.79
N SER A 125 -2.66 -48.10 2.99
CA SER A 125 -1.98 -49.18 3.72
C SER A 125 -2.99 -50.16 4.34
N LYS A 126 -2.62 -51.44 4.40
CA LYS A 126 -3.39 -52.48 5.12
C LYS A 126 -3.22 -52.40 6.63
N ASN A 127 -2.10 -51.85 7.09
CA ASN A 127 -1.78 -51.59 8.49
C ASN A 127 -1.87 -50.08 8.75
N TYR A 128 -2.11 -49.66 9.99
CA TYR A 128 -2.07 -48.23 10.33
C TYR A 128 -0.70 -47.63 10.03
N ILE A 129 -0.69 -46.41 9.49
CA ILE A 129 0.52 -45.63 9.25
C ILE A 129 1.02 -45.03 10.57
N LYS A 130 2.32 -45.17 10.81
CA LYS A 130 3.04 -44.52 11.92
C LYS A 130 3.60 -43.16 11.53
N GLN A 131 4.19 -43.04 10.34
CA GLN A 131 4.85 -41.82 9.86
C GLN A 131 4.75 -41.70 8.34
N CYS A 132 4.52 -40.49 7.84
CA CYS A 132 4.70 -40.15 6.43
C CYS A 132 6.13 -39.69 6.14
N ILE A 133 6.64 -40.08 4.97
CA ILE A 133 7.95 -39.63 4.50
C ILE A 133 7.79 -38.18 4.00
N GLN A 134 8.72 -37.29 4.37
CA GLN A 134 8.58 -35.83 4.24
C GLN A 134 7.35 -35.28 5.00
N PRO A 135 7.38 -35.27 6.36
CA PRO A 135 6.30 -34.75 7.22
C PRO A 135 6.08 -33.23 7.11
N ASP A 136 6.90 -32.54 6.31
CA ASP A 136 6.73 -31.16 5.87
C ASP A 136 5.71 -31.00 4.72
N LYS A 137 5.44 -32.08 3.95
CA LYS A 137 4.56 -32.08 2.76
C LYS A 137 3.44 -33.11 2.80
N TYR A 138 3.66 -34.23 3.49
CA TYR A 138 2.71 -35.33 3.64
C TYR A 138 2.30 -35.49 5.10
N CYS A 139 1.04 -35.79 5.33
CA CYS A 139 0.48 -35.97 6.67
C CYS A 139 -0.34 -37.26 6.76
N ILE A 140 -0.39 -37.83 7.97
CA ILE A 140 -1.18 -39.03 8.26
C ILE A 140 -2.66 -38.63 8.33
N SER A 141 -3.50 -39.33 7.56
CA SER A 141 -4.96 -39.15 7.57
C SER A 141 -5.57 -39.46 8.95
N SER A 142 -6.76 -38.92 9.23
CA SER A 142 -7.46 -39.10 10.50
C SER A 142 -7.79 -40.56 10.84
N ASP A 143 -8.01 -41.41 9.83
CA ASP A 143 -8.18 -42.87 9.95
C ASP A 143 -6.84 -43.65 9.97
N LYS A 144 -5.71 -42.96 9.77
CA LYS A 144 -4.34 -43.49 9.67
C LYS A 144 -4.12 -44.52 8.54
N SER A 145 -4.95 -44.53 7.50
CA SER A 145 -4.79 -45.43 6.35
C SER A 145 -3.90 -44.87 5.23
N ASN A 146 -3.74 -43.54 5.16
CA ASN A 146 -3.10 -42.83 4.05
C ASN A 146 -2.12 -41.74 4.51
N CYS A 147 -1.14 -41.46 3.64
CA CYS A 147 -0.37 -40.21 3.68
C CYS A 147 -0.90 -39.27 2.60
N LEU A 148 -1.44 -38.13 3.02
CA LEU A 148 -2.08 -37.15 2.15
C LEU A 148 -1.12 -35.96 1.92
N SER A 149 -1.00 -35.50 0.68
CA SER A 149 -0.16 -34.33 0.33
C SER A 149 -0.95 -33.03 0.46
N LEU A 150 -0.39 -32.04 1.16
CA LEU A 150 -0.99 -30.71 1.34
C LEU A 150 -1.23 -29.96 0.01
N GLN A 151 -0.43 -30.24 -1.01
CA GLN A 151 -0.54 -29.58 -2.33
C GLN A 151 -1.60 -30.22 -3.24
N ASN A 152 -1.86 -31.52 -3.08
CA ASN A 152 -2.67 -32.30 -4.02
C ASN A 152 -4.06 -32.67 -3.49
N ASN A 153 -4.41 -32.28 -2.27
CA ASN A 153 -5.69 -32.60 -1.63
C ASN A 153 -6.42 -31.33 -1.18
N PRO A 154 -7.56 -30.95 -1.82
CA PRO A 154 -8.31 -29.75 -1.45
C PRO A 154 -9.12 -29.91 -0.14
N ASN A 155 -9.18 -31.12 0.41
CA ASN A 155 -9.85 -31.43 1.69
C ASN A 155 -8.88 -31.44 2.88
N LEU A 156 -7.67 -30.90 2.70
CA LEU A 156 -6.70 -30.64 3.77
C LEU A 156 -6.66 -29.15 4.08
N ILE A 157 -6.78 -28.78 5.35
CA ILE A 157 -6.57 -27.41 5.81
C ILE A 157 -5.09 -27.18 6.12
N GLY A 158 -4.37 -28.22 6.58
CA GLY A 158 -2.96 -28.10 6.94
C GLY A 158 -2.29 -29.40 7.35
N ILE A 159 -1.04 -29.25 7.78
CA ILE A 159 -0.22 -30.28 8.41
C ILE A 159 0.26 -29.79 9.77
N ASN A 160 0.10 -30.62 10.79
CA ASN A 160 0.79 -30.46 12.06
C ASN A 160 2.18 -31.13 11.94
N GLN A 161 3.21 -30.35 11.64
CA GLN A 161 4.57 -30.86 11.36
C GLN A 161 5.27 -31.42 12.61
N THR A 162 4.82 -31.05 13.82
CA THR A 162 5.32 -31.65 15.07
C THR A 162 4.79 -33.07 15.30
N LEU A 163 3.55 -33.36 14.87
CA LEU A 163 2.89 -34.65 15.06
C LEU A 163 2.84 -35.52 13.78
N GLY A 164 3.08 -34.94 12.61
CA GLY A 164 2.95 -35.60 11.30
C GLY A 164 1.51 -35.86 10.84
N VAL A 165 0.50 -35.29 11.51
CA VAL A 165 -0.93 -35.55 11.23
C VAL A 165 -1.58 -34.45 10.39
N CYS A 166 -2.62 -34.82 9.65
CA CYS A 166 -3.40 -33.91 8.81
C CYS A 166 -4.37 -33.07 9.63
N ILE A 167 -4.36 -31.76 9.41
CA ILE A 167 -5.39 -30.84 9.91
C ILE A 167 -6.50 -30.80 8.86
N GLN A 168 -7.72 -31.16 9.25
CA GLN A 168 -8.84 -31.32 8.32
C GLN A 168 -10.06 -30.45 8.69
N ASN A 169 -10.11 -29.91 9.90
CA ASN A 169 -11.28 -29.18 10.39
C ASN A 169 -10.94 -27.73 10.77
N ILE A 170 -11.88 -26.82 10.53
CA ILE A 170 -11.88 -25.52 11.20
C ILE A 170 -12.26 -25.70 12.68
N HIS A 171 -11.74 -24.80 13.53
CA HIS A 171 -11.74 -24.84 14.98
C HIS A 171 -10.94 -26.00 15.61
N GLU A 172 -10.11 -26.71 14.83
CA GLU A 172 -9.19 -27.73 15.34
C GLU A 172 -8.12 -27.07 16.25
N ILE A 173 -8.03 -27.51 17.51
CA ILE A 173 -7.15 -26.89 18.53
C ILE A 173 -5.74 -27.48 18.43
N ILE A 174 -4.75 -26.60 18.21
CA ILE A 174 -3.33 -26.95 18.10
C ILE A 174 -2.62 -26.56 19.42
N PRO A 175 -2.04 -27.52 20.16
CA PRO A 175 -1.23 -27.20 21.34
C PRO A 175 -0.09 -26.22 21.04
N ALA A 176 0.09 -25.22 21.91
CA ALA A 176 1.09 -24.17 21.74
C ALA A 176 2.52 -24.73 21.58
N GLY A 177 3.31 -24.07 20.71
CA GLY A 177 4.68 -24.47 20.38
C GLY A 177 4.80 -25.60 19.35
N GLN A 178 3.70 -26.16 18.84
CA GLN A 178 3.72 -27.06 17.69
C GLN A 178 3.91 -26.29 16.39
N LYS A 179 4.73 -26.85 15.47
CA LYS A 179 4.98 -26.29 14.15
C LYS A 179 3.89 -26.76 13.19
N ILE A 180 3.26 -25.83 12.48
CA ILE A 180 2.20 -26.11 11.50
C ILE A 180 2.55 -25.58 10.11
N SER A 181 1.79 -26.01 9.11
CA SER A 181 1.72 -25.35 7.79
C SER A 181 0.30 -25.51 7.27
N LEU A 182 -0.35 -24.39 6.94
CA LEU A 182 -1.74 -24.36 6.49
C LEU A 182 -1.83 -24.02 4.99
N GLN A 183 -2.94 -24.38 4.34
CA GLN A 183 -3.26 -23.86 3.01
C GLN A 183 -3.54 -22.35 3.06
N ASN A 184 -3.40 -21.66 1.92
CA ASN A 184 -3.81 -20.26 1.82
C ASN A 184 -5.32 -20.13 2.06
N GLY A 185 -5.72 -19.13 2.84
CA GLY A 185 -7.11 -18.98 3.31
C GLY A 185 -7.38 -19.52 4.71
N TYR A 186 -6.37 -20.07 5.40
CA TYR A 186 -6.46 -20.50 6.80
C TYR A 186 -5.33 -19.95 7.66
N CYS A 187 -5.60 -19.74 8.95
CA CYS A 187 -4.65 -19.22 9.94
C CYS A 187 -4.91 -19.80 11.33
N LEU A 188 -3.96 -19.65 12.26
CA LEU A 188 -4.09 -20.05 13.66
C LEU A 188 -4.45 -18.83 14.52
N ASP A 189 -5.57 -18.88 15.26
CA ASP A 189 -5.94 -17.82 16.20
C ASP A 189 -4.95 -17.82 17.38
N PRO A 190 -4.17 -16.74 17.62
CA PRO A 190 -3.19 -16.70 18.70
C PRO A 190 -3.79 -16.62 20.11
N GLN A 191 -5.10 -16.36 20.25
CA GLN A 191 -5.81 -16.33 21.54
C GLN A 191 -6.43 -17.69 21.88
N LYS A 192 -7.02 -18.37 20.88
CA LYS A 192 -7.66 -19.69 21.06
C LYS A 192 -6.71 -20.88 20.81
N ASN A 193 -5.65 -20.68 20.04
CA ASN A 193 -4.86 -21.71 19.37
C ASN A 193 -5.71 -22.67 18.52
N SER A 194 -6.78 -22.16 17.89
CA SER A 194 -7.64 -22.90 16.96
C SER A 194 -7.35 -22.53 15.51
N VAL A 195 -7.46 -23.50 14.60
CA VAL A 195 -7.33 -23.25 13.15
C VAL A 195 -8.61 -22.63 12.62
N GLU A 196 -8.52 -21.44 12.05
CA GLU A 196 -9.65 -20.66 11.56
C GLU A 196 -9.53 -20.42 10.05
N SER A 197 -10.65 -20.12 9.39
CA SER A 197 -10.61 -19.46 8.09
C SER A 197 -10.03 -18.06 8.23
N ALA A 198 -9.02 -17.73 7.44
CA ALA A 198 -8.50 -16.37 7.31
C ALA A 198 -9.50 -15.48 6.54
N PHE A 199 -9.27 -14.16 6.58
CA PHE A 199 -10.03 -13.18 5.80
C PHE A 199 -11.54 -13.12 6.14
N THR A 200 -11.85 -13.29 7.43
CA THR A 200 -13.17 -13.01 8.01
C THR A 200 -13.25 -11.55 8.48
N PRO A 201 -14.42 -11.03 8.90
CA PRO A 201 -14.50 -9.72 9.56
C PRO A 201 -13.63 -9.59 10.83
N THR A 202 -13.19 -10.71 11.41
CA THR A 202 -12.32 -10.76 12.60
C THR A 202 -10.83 -10.76 12.24
N TYR A 203 -10.44 -11.36 11.12
CA TYR A 203 -9.03 -11.57 10.74
C TYR A 203 -8.73 -10.96 9.37
N ILE A 204 -7.97 -9.86 9.35
CA ILE A 204 -7.64 -9.10 8.14
C ILE A 204 -6.37 -9.57 7.44
N GLY A 205 -5.62 -10.52 8.02
CA GLY A 205 -4.36 -11.01 7.46
C GLY A 205 -3.86 -12.31 8.06
N ILE A 206 -2.75 -12.78 7.48
CA ILE A 206 -1.99 -13.96 7.89
C ILE A 206 -0.51 -13.57 7.91
N ASP A 207 0.25 -14.01 8.92
CA ASP A 207 1.71 -13.85 8.95
C ASP A 207 2.49 -15.07 8.39
N GLN A 208 3.81 -14.95 8.29
CA GLN A 208 4.68 -16.01 7.77
C GLN A 208 4.71 -17.26 8.67
N SER A 209 4.35 -17.12 9.94
CA SER A 209 4.16 -18.21 10.92
C SER A 209 2.73 -18.76 10.94
N PHE A 210 1.87 -18.35 9.99
CA PHE A 210 0.46 -18.73 9.82
C PHE A 210 -0.52 -18.25 10.91
N TYR A 211 -0.17 -17.31 11.79
CA TYR A 211 -1.14 -16.77 12.76
C TYR A 211 -2.11 -15.78 12.12
N CYS A 212 -3.33 -15.73 12.65
CA CYS A 212 -4.37 -14.79 12.24
C CYS A 212 -4.06 -13.37 12.74
N VAL A 213 -4.18 -12.38 11.86
CA VAL A 213 -3.88 -10.97 12.16
C VAL A 213 -5.19 -10.17 12.29
N PHE A 214 -5.43 -9.63 13.49
CA PHE A 214 -6.60 -8.80 13.82
C PHE A 214 -6.44 -7.35 13.31
N PRO A 215 -7.55 -6.60 13.10
CA PRO A 215 -7.52 -5.17 12.81
C PRO A 215 -6.63 -4.38 13.77
N ASN A 216 -5.75 -3.54 13.21
CA ASN A 216 -4.80 -2.68 13.91
C ASN A 216 -3.78 -3.39 14.85
N GLN A 217 -3.73 -4.73 14.86
CA GLN A 217 -2.76 -5.48 15.63
C GLN A 217 -1.44 -5.66 14.87
N ARG A 218 -0.32 -5.63 15.60
CA ARG A 218 1.00 -6.03 15.11
C ARG A 218 1.17 -7.55 15.25
N SER A 219 1.57 -8.25 14.20
CA SER A 219 2.07 -9.63 14.30
C SER A 219 3.46 -9.69 14.93
N SER A 220 3.79 -10.80 15.58
CA SER A 220 5.16 -11.18 15.96
C SER A 220 6.11 -11.34 14.77
N ASP A 221 5.58 -11.64 13.59
CA ASP A 221 6.30 -11.99 12.36
C ASP A 221 5.92 -11.04 11.20
N ASN A 222 6.60 -11.17 10.06
CA ASN A 222 6.23 -10.45 8.84
C ASN A 222 4.89 -10.95 8.30
N ILE A 223 4.10 -10.03 7.74
CA ILE A 223 2.85 -10.40 7.07
C ILE A 223 3.14 -11.23 5.81
N LYS A 224 2.36 -12.30 5.62
CA LYS A 224 2.31 -13.10 4.40
C LYS A 224 1.26 -12.58 3.42
N SER A 225 0.07 -12.22 3.91
CA SER A 225 -1.01 -11.67 3.08
C SER A 225 -2.09 -10.94 3.91
N CYS A 226 -2.84 -10.06 3.24
CA CYS A 226 -3.96 -9.31 3.80
C CYS A 226 -5.24 -9.46 2.94
N ILE A 227 -6.41 -9.25 3.55
CA ILE A 227 -7.71 -9.21 2.85
C ILE A 227 -7.82 -7.97 1.94
N GLN A 228 -8.74 -8.02 0.97
CA GLN A 228 -9.09 -6.86 0.15
C GLN A 228 -9.48 -5.64 1.00
N GLY A 229 -8.98 -4.46 0.61
CA GLY A 229 -9.05 -3.24 1.41
C GLY A 229 -7.86 -3.00 2.33
N TYR A 230 -6.99 -4.01 2.52
CA TYR A 230 -5.79 -3.92 3.34
C TYR A 230 -4.53 -4.29 2.52
N CYS A 231 -3.38 -3.84 3.01
CA CYS A 231 -2.06 -4.11 2.44
C CYS A 231 -1.02 -4.36 3.54
N SER A 232 0.08 -5.03 3.24
CA SER A 232 1.11 -5.38 4.23
C SER A 232 2.17 -4.29 4.37
N ASN A 233 2.49 -3.92 5.62
CA ASN A 233 3.62 -3.06 5.96
C ASN A 233 4.35 -3.63 7.18
N SER A 234 5.50 -4.27 6.94
CA SER A 234 6.25 -5.09 7.91
C SER A 234 5.34 -6.13 8.61
N ASN A 235 4.95 -5.88 9.86
CA ASN A 235 4.17 -6.78 10.71
C ASN A 235 2.70 -6.35 10.85
N TYR A 236 2.21 -5.43 10.01
CA TYR A 236 0.84 -4.91 10.05
C TYR A 236 0.12 -5.12 8.70
N CYS A 237 -1.16 -5.48 8.75
CA CYS A 237 -2.08 -5.22 7.64
C CYS A 237 -2.72 -3.85 7.86
N LEU A 238 -2.35 -2.85 7.04
CA LEU A 238 -2.87 -1.49 7.10
C LEU A 238 -4.05 -1.33 6.14
N GLN A 239 -5.06 -0.56 6.55
CA GLN A 239 -6.25 -0.32 5.73
C GLN A 239 -5.97 0.77 4.67
N LEU A 240 -6.28 0.51 3.40
CA LEU A 240 -6.07 1.47 2.31
C LEU A 240 -6.93 2.73 2.47
N SER A 241 -8.14 2.61 3.02
CA SER A 241 -9.09 3.72 3.21
C SER A 241 -8.80 4.59 4.43
N ASP A 242 -7.95 4.16 5.36
CA ASP A 242 -7.53 4.99 6.50
C ASP A 242 -6.71 6.18 6.00
N LEU A 243 -7.25 7.40 6.18
CA LEU A 243 -6.64 8.65 5.74
C LEU A 243 -5.38 9.05 6.52
N SER A 244 -5.09 8.43 7.68
CA SER A 244 -3.92 8.77 8.48
C SER A 244 -2.62 8.16 7.94
N ASN A 245 -2.67 7.02 7.26
CA ASN A 245 -1.50 6.43 6.61
C ASN A 245 -1.28 6.96 5.18
N GLN A 246 -0.02 7.04 4.75
CA GLN A 246 0.38 7.63 3.47
C GLN A 246 0.22 6.72 2.24
N PHE A 247 -0.10 5.44 2.41
CA PHE A 247 -0.10 4.45 1.32
C PHE A 247 -1.38 4.54 0.48
N THR A 248 -1.24 4.42 -0.84
CA THR A 248 -2.34 4.54 -1.80
C THR A 248 -2.56 3.29 -2.64
N SER A 249 -1.63 2.33 -2.62
CA SER A 249 -1.72 1.08 -3.38
C SER A 249 -1.47 -0.17 -2.52
N ARG A 250 -2.10 -1.27 -2.91
CA ARG A 250 -1.77 -2.66 -2.53
C ARG A 250 -1.17 -3.32 -3.77
N LEU A 251 0.00 -3.95 -3.63
CA LEU A 251 0.63 -4.72 -4.70
C LEU A 251 0.04 -6.13 -4.82
N ASP A 252 0.53 -6.94 -5.76
CA ASP A 252 0.11 -8.33 -5.96
C ASP A 252 0.54 -9.29 -4.84
N ASP A 253 0.05 -10.54 -4.91
CA ASP A 253 0.43 -11.61 -3.98
C ASP A 253 1.92 -12.01 -4.09
N ALA A 254 2.56 -11.82 -5.26
CA ALA A 254 3.99 -12.05 -5.42
C ALA A 254 4.85 -11.04 -4.63
N ASN A 255 4.28 -9.86 -4.35
CA ASN A 255 4.81 -8.84 -3.46
C ASN A 255 4.18 -8.90 -2.05
N ASN A 256 3.65 -10.06 -1.62
CA ASN A 256 3.00 -10.29 -0.32
C ASN A 256 1.90 -9.25 0.02
N ASN A 257 1.22 -8.69 -1.00
CA ASN A 257 0.21 -7.65 -0.86
C ASN A 257 0.71 -6.33 -0.23
N LYS A 258 1.99 -5.99 -0.43
CA LYS A 258 2.66 -4.82 0.14
C LYS A 258 1.91 -3.51 -0.07
N CYS A 259 1.91 -2.66 0.96
CA CYS A 259 1.51 -1.26 0.89
C CYS A 259 2.53 -0.43 0.12
N ASP A 260 2.07 0.36 -0.85
CA ASP A 260 2.94 1.24 -1.63
C ASP A 260 2.21 2.52 -2.08
N PHE A 261 2.80 3.26 -3.02
CA PHE A 261 2.36 4.58 -3.45
C PHE A 261 1.74 4.56 -4.87
N ASN A 262 1.43 5.76 -5.38
CA ASN A 262 0.97 5.94 -6.76
C ASN A 262 2.13 5.76 -7.75
N ASN A 263 1.82 5.21 -8.92
CA ASN A 263 2.72 4.80 -10.01
C ASN A 263 3.63 3.60 -9.71
N THR A 264 3.54 2.96 -8.54
CA THR A 264 4.21 1.68 -8.28
C THR A 264 3.55 0.57 -9.12
N PRO A 265 4.32 -0.17 -9.96
CA PRO A 265 3.78 -1.26 -10.78
C PRO A 265 3.22 -2.42 -9.97
N ASN A 266 2.45 -3.29 -10.64
CA ASN A 266 1.81 -4.47 -10.07
C ASN A 266 0.84 -4.15 -8.92
N ALA A 267 0.20 -2.98 -8.97
CA ALA A 267 -0.89 -2.65 -8.06
C ALA A 267 -2.11 -3.52 -8.39
N THR A 268 -2.77 -4.07 -7.36
CA THR A 268 -4.03 -4.82 -7.49
C THR A 268 -5.23 -4.06 -6.94
N GLN A 269 -5.00 -3.06 -6.08
CA GLN A 269 -6.05 -2.25 -5.48
C GLN A 269 -5.51 -0.87 -5.09
N CYS A 270 -6.34 0.17 -5.24
CA CYS A 270 -6.00 1.55 -4.90
C CYS A 270 -6.93 2.13 -3.82
N SER A 271 -6.43 3.12 -3.08
CA SER A 271 -7.19 3.87 -2.08
C SER A 271 -8.10 4.91 -2.74
N LYS A 272 -9.39 4.55 -2.86
CA LYS A 272 -10.47 5.42 -3.36
C LYS A 272 -10.57 6.72 -2.58
N GLU A 273 -10.31 6.66 -1.26
CA GLU A 273 -10.38 7.83 -0.38
C GLU A 273 -9.25 8.83 -0.66
N LYS A 274 -8.02 8.37 -0.91
CA LYS A 274 -6.82 9.23 -1.00
C LYS A 274 -6.59 9.89 -2.36
N ASN A 275 -7.68 10.20 -3.06
CA ASN A 275 -7.67 10.76 -4.42
C ASN A 275 -6.75 9.94 -5.36
N SER A 276 -6.90 8.61 -5.30
CA SER A 276 -6.20 7.65 -6.14
C SER A 276 -7.19 6.69 -6.79
N CYS A 277 -6.85 6.20 -7.98
CA CYS A 277 -7.64 5.28 -8.79
C CYS A 277 -6.75 4.23 -9.45
N PHE A 278 -7.30 3.08 -9.82
CA PHE A 278 -6.60 2.01 -10.50
C PHE A 278 -6.66 2.20 -12.02
N ASP A 279 -5.49 2.27 -12.65
CA ASP A 279 -5.34 2.15 -14.09
C ASP A 279 -4.96 0.71 -14.46
N SER A 280 -5.92 -0.01 -15.05
CA SER A 280 -5.74 -1.39 -15.51
C SER A 280 -4.84 -1.52 -16.74
N VAL A 281 -4.54 -0.43 -17.46
CA VAL A 281 -3.63 -0.45 -18.61
C VAL A 281 -2.17 -0.45 -18.14
N SER A 282 -1.80 0.40 -17.17
CA SER A 282 -0.45 0.40 -16.59
C SER A 282 -0.26 -0.48 -15.35
N GLN A 283 -1.33 -1.09 -14.82
CA GLN A 283 -1.34 -1.90 -13.58
C GLN A 283 -0.77 -1.11 -12.38
N GLN A 284 -1.21 0.15 -12.25
CA GLN A 284 -0.71 1.13 -11.28
C GLN A 284 -1.86 1.94 -10.67
N CYS A 285 -1.63 2.44 -9.45
CA CYS A 285 -2.50 3.46 -8.86
C CYS A 285 -2.10 4.85 -9.35
N LYS A 286 -3.05 5.63 -9.86
CA LYS A 286 -2.85 6.98 -10.40
C LYS A 286 -3.53 8.02 -9.52
N SER A 287 -2.89 9.18 -9.37
CA SER A 287 -3.46 10.32 -8.66
C SER A 287 -4.54 10.99 -9.51
N ILE A 288 -5.70 11.30 -8.91
CA ILE A 288 -6.74 12.16 -9.53
C ILE A 288 -6.60 13.63 -9.10
N GLN A 289 -5.44 14.03 -8.57
CA GLN A 289 -5.16 15.42 -8.22
C GLN A 289 -4.62 16.21 -9.41
N GLY A 290 -5.15 17.42 -9.64
CA GLY A 290 -4.77 18.29 -10.76
C GLY A 290 -5.49 17.97 -12.08
N ASN A 291 -5.01 18.55 -13.18
CA ASN A 291 -5.73 18.58 -14.46
C ASN A 291 -5.50 17.34 -15.34
N GLN A 292 -5.35 16.15 -14.74
CA GLN A 292 -5.05 14.91 -15.47
C GLN A 292 -6.31 14.35 -16.15
N ILE A 293 -6.48 14.67 -17.44
CA ILE A 293 -7.65 14.30 -18.25
C ILE A 293 -7.92 12.78 -18.24
N GLN A 294 -6.87 11.95 -18.23
CA GLN A 294 -7.01 10.48 -18.19
C GLN A 294 -7.42 9.94 -16.81
N PHE A 295 -7.24 10.72 -15.74
CA PHE A 295 -7.42 10.32 -14.34
C PHE A 295 -8.28 11.38 -13.61
N SER A 296 -9.44 11.72 -14.19
CA SER A 296 -10.29 12.82 -13.71
C SER A 296 -11.16 12.46 -12.50
N GLY A 297 -11.34 11.16 -12.23
CA GLY A 297 -12.20 10.64 -11.18
C GLY A 297 -12.00 9.16 -10.93
N VAL A 298 -12.83 8.60 -10.05
CA VAL A 298 -12.77 7.20 -9.61
C VAL A 298 -14.16 6.58 -9.50
N ASP A 299 -14.33 5.35 -9.97
CA ASP A 299 -15.59 4.58 -9.86
C ASP A 299 -15.75 3.88 -8.48
N THR A 300 -16.92 3.31 -8.20
CA THR A 300 -17.15 2.58 -6.93
C THR A 300 -16.30 1.32 -6.79
N ASN A 301 -15.74 0.78 -7.87
CA ASN A 301 -14.85 -0.38 -7.84
C ASN A 301 -13.42 0.04 -7.47
N GLY A 302 -13.04 1.27 -7.83
CA GLY A 302 -11.73 1.89 -7.61
C GLY A 302 -10.97 2.23 -8.90
N ASN A 303 -11.56 2.02 -10.08
CA ASN A 303 -10.93 2.26 -11.38
C ASN A 303 -10.88 3.75 -11.71
N CYS A 304 -9.90 4.16 -12.52
CA CYS A 304 -9.80 5.52 -13.04
C CYS A 304 -10.90 5.85 -14.07
N VAL A 305 -11.45 7.06 -13.97
CA VAL A 305 -12.46 7.58 -14.90
C VAL A 305 -11.87 8.76 -15.68
N GLN A 306 -11.92 8.67 -17.02
CA GLN A 306 -11.46 9.73 -17.92
C GLN A 306 -12.44 10.92 -17.93
N LEU A 307 -11.91 12.10 -18.25
CA LEU A 307 -12.69 13.33 -18.30
C LEU A 307 -13.86 13.21 -19.30
N ASP A 308 -14.97 13.84 -18.94
CA ASP A 308 -16.22 13.92 -19.68
C ASP A 308 -16.87 12.57 -20.06
N THR A 309 -16.31 11.46 -19.58
CA THR A 309 -16.80 10.09 -19.82
C THR A 309 -17.91 9.75 -18.81
N PHE A 310 -19.09 9.40 -19.32
CA PHE A 310 -20.21 8.95 -18.51
C PHE A 310 -20.02 7.49 -18.05
N VAL A 311 -20.10 7.26 -16.73
CA VAL A 311 -20.11 5.94 -16.08
C VAL A 311 -21.28 5.85 -15.09
N PRO A 312 -21.90 4.68 -14.86
CA PRO A 312 -23.03 4.58 -13.93
C PRO A 312 -22.58 4.78 -12.47
N ASN A 313 -21.41 4.25 -12.13
CA ASN A 313 -20.96 4.09 -10.76
C ASN A 313 -19.81 5.05 -10.40
N LEU A 314 -19.92 6.33 -10.75
CA LEU A 314 -18.91 7.31 -10.33
C LEU A 314 -18.98 7.53 -8.81
N PHE A 315 -17.85 7.34 -8.12
CA PHE A 315 -17.71 7.58 -6.69
C PHE A 315 -17.38 9.05 -6.41
N LYS A 316 -16.30 9.58 -7.01
CA LYS A 316 -15.95 11.01 -6.96
C LYS A 316 -15.04 11.46 -8.10
N CYS A 317 -14.88 12.78 -8.22
CA CYS A 317 -13.94 13.43 -9.13
C CYS A 317 -12.71 13.98 -8.41
N GLY A 318 -11.68 14.33 -9.18
CA GLY A 318 -10.50 15.06 -8.73
C GLY A 318 -10.79 16.52 -8.37
N SER A 319 -9.88 17.17 -7.65
CA SER A 319 -10.10 18.49 -7.02
C SER A 319 -10.29 19.69 -7.97
N GLN A 320 -10.07 19.52 -9.27
CA GLN A 320 -10.30 20.52 -10.33
C GLN A 320 -11.49 20.17 -11.24
N PHE A 321 -12.25 19.14 -10.85
CA PHE A 321 -13.37 18.60 -11.60
C PHE A 321 -14.62 18.50 -10.72
N CYS A 322 -15.79 18.41 -11.34
CA CYS A 322 -17.07 18.26 -10.68
C CYS A 322 -17.98 17.26 -11.42
N ILE A 323 -18.95 16.71 -10.70
CA ILE A 323 -19.86 15.68 -11.20
C ILE A 323 -21.03 16.33 -11.94
N ILE A 324 -21.28 15.88 -13.18
CA ILE A 324 -22.55 16.08 -13.90
C ILE A 324 -23.27 14.73 -14.01
N THR A 325 -24.58 14.74 -13.79
CA THR A 325 -25.46 13.57 -13.93
C THR A 325 -26.32 13.69 -15.19
N SER A 326 -26.52 12.59 -15.92
CA SER A 326 -27.47 12.47 -17.03
C SER A 326 -28.01 11.04 -17.09
N SER A 327 -29.33 10.86 -16.99
CA SER A 327 -30.01 9.55 -17.11
C SER A 327 -29.35 8.42 -16.30
N ASN A 328 -29.18 8.64 -14.99
CA ASN A 328 -28.48 7.77 -14.02
C ASN A 328 -26.96 7.57 -14.24
N MET A 329 -26.40 8.05 -15.35
CA MET A 329 -24.95 8.08 -15.56
C MET A 329 -24.36 9.36 -14.98
N LYS A 330 -23.11 9.30 -14.52
CA LYS A 330 -22.33 10.42 -13.98
C LYS A 330 -21.02 10.59 -14.74
N LYS A 331 -20.54 11.82 -14.90
CA LYS A 331 -19.21 12.13 -15.45
C LYS A 331 -18.49 13.19 -14.64
N CYS A 332 -17.17 13.19 -14.69
CA CYS A 332 -16.36 14.32 -14.24
C CYS A 332 -16.18 15.32 -15.40
N THR A 333 -16.30 16.62 -15.12
CA THR A 333 -15.96 17.70 -16.06
C THR A 333 -15.24 18.84 -15.34
N PHE A 334 -14.64 19.79 -16.05
CA PHE A 334 -13.92 20.92 -15.42
C PHE A 334 -14.84 21.88 -14.65
N ILE A 335 -14.36 22.38 -13.50
CA ILE A 335 -14.94 23.52 -12.79
C ILE A 335 -14.58 24.81 -13.54
N SER A 336 -15.09 24.96 -14.76
CA SER A 336 -14.60 25.93 -15.76
C SER A 336 -15.05 27.38 -15.54
N GLY A 337 -15.91 27.65 -14.56
CA GLY A 337 -16.46 28.99 -14.34
C GLY A 337 -17.52 29.39 -15.37
N SER A 338 -18.08 28.43 -16.12
CA SER A 338 -19.29 28.69 -16.90
C SER A 338 -20.52 28.76 -16.00
N SER A 339 -21.64 29.29 -16.48
CA SER A 339 -22.88 29.43 -15.71
C SER A 339 -23.46 28.11 -15.17
N SER A 340 -23.01 26.94 -15.64
CA SER A 340 -23.36 25.62 -15.10
C SER A 340 -22.23 24.91 -14.34
N THR A 341 -21.06 25.54 -14.21
CA THR A 341 -19.84 24.99 -13.59
C THR A 341 -19.08 26.06 -12.79
N MET A 342 -19.82 26.95 -12.10
CA MET A 342 -19.26 28.06 -11.31
C MET A 342 -18.59 27.60 -10.01
N GLY A 343 -18.99 26.44 -9.49
CA GLY A 343 -18.42 25.85 -8.29
C GLY A 343 -18.80 24.39 -8.11
N VAL A 344 -18.59 23.88 -6.89
CA VAL A 344 -18.81 22.49 -6.48
C VAL A 344 -19.52 22.46 -5.13
N ASP A 345 -20.54 21.62 -4.99
CA ASP A 345 -21.26 21.39 -3.73
C ASP A 345 -20.51 20.43 -2.77
N ALA A 346 -21.07 20.20 -1.58
CA ALA A 346 -20.48 19.29 -0.58
C ALA A 346 -20.46 17.80 -0.99
N LEU A 347 -21.14 17.42 -2.08
CA LEU A 347 -21.22 16.06 -2.62
C LEU A 347 -20.37 15.88 -3.90
N GLY A 348 -19.76 16.95 -4.41
CA GLY A 348 -18.91 16.95 -5.59
C GLY A 348 -19.62 17.32 -6.91
N PHE A 349 -20.89 17.70 -6.90
CA PHE A 349 -21.62 18.09 -8.12
C PHE A 349 -21.27 19.51 -8.59
N CYS A 350 -21.30 19.72 -9.90
CA CYS A 350 -21.16 21.05 -10.49
C CYS A 350 -22.38 21.93 -10.14
N VAL A 351 -22.14 23.18 -9.72
CA VAL A 351 -23.21 24.13 -9.35
C VAL A 351 -23.11 25.47 -10.11
N ASN A 352 -24.25 26.14 -10.24
CA ASN A 352 -24.41 27.47 -10.83
C ASN A 352 -24.33 28.58 -9.77
N SER A 353 -24.67 29.82 -10.15
CA SER A 353 -24.69 30.98 -9.23
C SER A 353 -25.69 30.86 -8.08
N ASP A 354 -26.78 30.14 -8.30
CA ASP A 354 -27.97 30.20 -7.45
C ASP A 354 -28.03 29.01 -6.47
N SER A 355 -26.98 28.20 -6.44
CA SER A 355 -26.87 26.94 -5.70
C SER A 355 -25.68 26.98 -4.72
N PRO A 356 -25.83 26.43 -3.49
CA PRO A 356 -24.73 26.37 -2.53
C PRO A 356 -23.50 25.60 -3.02
N ALA A 357 -22.32 26.10 -2.68
CA ALA A 357 -21.02 25.59 -3.05
C ALA A 357 -20.07 25.55 -1.83
N VAL A 358 -19.13 24.62 -1.82
CA VAL A 358 -17.99 24.58 -0.88
C VAL A 358 -16.69 25.05 -1.51
N LYS A 359 -16.63 25.14 -2.85
CA LYS A 359 -15.51 25.64 -3.64
C LYS A 359 -16.03 26.28 -4.93
N CYS A 360 -15.40 27.37 -5.38
CA CYS A 360 -15.67 27.97 -6.70
C CYS A 360 -14.63 27.56 -7.77
N ALA A 361 -14.96 27.84 -9.02
CA ALA A 361 -14.00 27.87 -10.12
C ALA A 361 -12.87 28.85 -9.81
N ASP A 362 -11.62 28.42 -9.99
CA ASP A 362 -10.46 29.27 -9.79
C ASP A 362 -10.19 30.11 -11.05
N VAL A 363 -11.06 31.11 -11.26
CA VAL A 363 -10.98 32.08 -12.35
C VAL A 363 -11.09 33.50 -11.76
N PRO A 364 -10.50 34.55 -12.39
CA PRO A 364 -10.46 35.87 -11.75
C PRO A 364 -11.83 36.54 -11.60
N GLN A 365 -12.76 36.28 -12.53
CA GLN A 365 -14.09 36.90 -12.54
C GLN A 365 -15.12 36.17 -11.67
N ILE A 366 -14.75 35.14 -10.89
CA ILE A 366 -15.65 34.45 -9.95
C ILE A 366 -15.10 34.55 -8.52
N CYS A 367 -16.00 34.86 -7.58
CA CYS A 367 -15.72 34.94 -6.16
C CYS A 367 -16.71 34.09 -5.34
N TYR A 368 -16.34 33.76 -4.11
CA TYR A 368 -17.20 33.07 -3.15
C TYR A 368 -17.88 34.06 -2.20
N ASP A 369 -19.20 34.02 -2.11
CA ASP A 369 -19.97 34.75 -1.10
C ASP A 369 -20.20 33.87 0.13
N GLN A 370 -19.37 34.07 1.15
CA GLN A 370 -19.45 33.37 2.44
C GLN A 370 -20.82 33.53 3.14
N SER A 371 -21.58 34.59 2.85
CA SER A 371 -22.90 34.85 3.48
C SER A 371 -23.99 33.93 2.93
N ASN A 372 -23.98 33.72 1.61
CA ASN A 372 -24.96 32.90 0.89
C ASN A 372 -24.45 31.49 0.59
N GLN A 373 -23.15 31.23 0.81
CA GLN A 373 -22.42 30.03 0.42
C GLN A 373 -22.46 29.74 -1.08
N CYS A 374 -22.52 30.77 -1.93
CA CYS A 374 -22.64 30.63 -3.39
C CYS A 374 -21.41 31.18 -4.13
N CYS A 375 -21.21 30.72 -5.37
CA CYS A 375 -20.18 31.21 -6.27
C CYS A 375 -20.77 32.20 -7.28
N PHE A 376 -20.23 33.41 -7.37
CA PHE A 376 -20.80 34.46 -8.21
C PHE A 376 -19.78 35.09 -9.15
N PHE A 377 -20.26 35.55 -10.30
CA PHE A 377 -19.51 36.48 -11.13
C PHE A 377 -19.34 37.83 -10.43
N LEU A 378 -18.22 38.49 -10.67
CA LEU A 378 -18.01 39.87 -10.26
C LEU A 378 -19.04 40.80 -10.92
N SER A 379 -19.55 41.75 -10.14
CA SER A 379 -20.70 42.59 -10.47
C SER A 379 -20.28 44.04 -10.71
N SER A 380 -20.68 44.60 -11.84
CA SER A 380 -20.43 46.02 -12.19
C SER A 380 -21.38 47.00 -11.46
N ASN A 381 -22.25 46.51 -10.58
CA ASN A 381 -23.11 47.35 -9.75
C ASN A 381 -22.41 47.71 -8.42
N ILE A 382 -22.18 49.01 -8.19
CA ILE A 382 -21.53 49.53 -6.98
C ILE A 382 -22.28 49.25 -5.66
N LEU A 383 -23.57 48.93 -5.73
CA LEU A 383 -24.38 48.54 -4.56
C LEU A 383 -24.27 47.05 -4.21
N ASP A 384 -23.55 46.27 -5.02
CA ASP A 384 -23.38 44.83 -4.87
C ASP A 384 -22.22 44.48 -3.92
N LYS A 385 -22.26 43.29 -3.32
CA LYS A 385 -21.20 42.76 -2.44
C LYS A 385 -20.04 42.09 -3.20
N ARG A 386 -19.99 42.29 -4.52
CA ARG A 386 -19.25 41.44 -5.47
C ARG A 386 -18.44 42.25 -6.50
N VAL A 387 -17.96 43.44 -6.14
CA VAL A 387 -17.22 44.32 -7.07
C VAL A 387 -15.74 43.94 -7.22
N GLY A 388 -15.24 43.00 -6.40
CA GLY A 388 -13.89 42.46 -6.50
C GLY A 388 -13.73 41.09 -5.82
N LYS A 389 -12.60 40.44 -6.08
CA LYS A 389 -12.20 39.13 -5.54
C LYS A 389 -10.98 39.31 -4.62
N GLU A 390 -11.05 38.80 -3.38
CA GLU A 390 -9.93 38.83 -2.44
C GLU A 390 -8.85 37.79 -2.79
N GLN A 391 -7.58 38.21 -2.79
CA GLN A 391 -6.46 37.42 -3.31
C GLN A 391 -6.10 36.16 -2.49
N LEU A 392 -6.36 36.17 -1.18
CA LEU A 392 -5.98 35.04 -0.29
C LEU A 392 -7.09 34.00 -0.11
N THR A 393 -8.33 34.39 -0.34
CA THR A 393 -9.53 33.62 0.03
C THR A 393 -10.47 33.34 -1.16
N GLY A 394 -10.33 34.10 -2.25
CA GLY A 394 -11.29 34.12 -3.35
C GLY A 394 -12.64 34.76 -2.97
N TYR A 395 -12.77 35.41 -1.82
CA TYR A 395 -14.04 35.93 -1.33
C TYR A 395 -14.53 37.15 -2.11
N CYS A 396 -15.85 37.28 -2.23
CA CYS A 396 -16.49 38.44 -2.82
C CYS A 396 -16.34 39.68 -1.94
N LEU A 397 -15.85 40.77 -2.51
CA LEU A 397 -15.65 42.05 -1.82
C LEU A 397 -16.72 43.08 -2.23
N PRO A 398 -17.37 43.76 -1.26
CA PRO A 398 -18.25 44.90 -1.53
C PRO A 398 -17.44 46.13 -1.93
N PHE A 399 -18.12 47.12 -2.54
CA PHE A 399 -17.49 48.42 -2.77
C PHE A 399 -17.07 49.06 -1.43
N LYS A 400 -15.84 49.60 -1.42
CA LYS A 400 -15.22 50.27 -0.28
C LYS A 400 -14.70 51.63 -0.69
N ASP A 401 -15.12 52.66 0.02
CA ASP A 401 -14.63 54.02 -0.18
C ASP A 401 -13.22 54.16 0.44
N PRO A 402 -12.17 54.43 -0.37
CA PRO A 402 -10.79 54.54 0.12
C PRO A 402 -10.55 55.77 1.01
N THR A 403 -11.51 56.70 1.09
CA THR A 403 -11.44 57.85 2.01
C THR A 403 -12.02 57.57 3.40
N LYS A 404 -12.66 56.40 3.60
CA LYS A 404 -13.44 56.08 4.82
C LYS A 404 -13.15 54.70 5.42
N THR A 405 -12.51 53.79 4.69
CA THR A 405 -12.41 52.36 5.06
C THR A 405 -11.03 51.79 4.78
N THR A 406 -10.69 50.68 5.44
CA THR A 406 -9.48 49.91 5.13
C THR A 406 -9.71 49.00 3.94
N GLY A 407 -8.75 48.97 3.01
CA GLY A 407 -8.78 48.10 1.82
C GLY A 407 -8.47 46.63 2.14
N ASN A 408 -8.44 45.81 1.09
CA ASN A 408 -8.10 44.38 1.14
C ASN A 408 -6.83 44.11 0.31
N GLN A 409 -6.47 42.84 0.13
CA GLN A 409 -5.62 42.38 -0.97
C GLN A 409 -6.53 41.84 -2.07
N ILE A 410 -6.42 42.37 -3.29
CA ILE A 410 -7.41 42.18 -4.36
C ILE A 410 -6.73 41.53 -5.57
N GLU A 411 -7.28 40.40 -6.01
CA GLU A 411 -6.84 39.71 -7.23
C GLU A 411 -7.42 40.35 -8.50
N ARG A 412 -8.70 40.72 -8.43
CA ARG A 412 -9.49 41.16 -9.59
C ARG A 412 -10.57 42.15 -9.17
N CYS A 413 -10.80 43.16 -10.00
CA CYS A 413 -11.97 44.02 -9.92
C CYS A 413 -12.96 43.71 -11.05
N ALA A 414 -14.25 43.90 -10.76
CA ALA A 414 -15.34 43.79 -11.74
C ALA A 414 -15.11 44.73 -12.94
N ASP A 415 -15.68 44.39 -14.08
CA ASP A 415 -15.55 45.23 -15.28
C ASP A 415 -16.25 46.59 -15.05
N GLY A 416 -15.59 47.68 -15.44
CA GLY A 416 -15.95 49.07 -15.07
C GLY A 416 -15.34 49.58 -13.75
N PHE A 417 -14.67 48.71 -12.98
CA PHE A 417 -13.86 49.06 -11.82
C PHE A 417 -12.37 48.84 -12.10
N CYS A 418 -11.53 49.60 -11.41
CA CYS A 418 -10.07 49.47 -11.48
C CYS A 418 -9.46 49.27 -10.08
N LEU A 419 -8.25 48.71 -10.07
CA LEU A 419 -7.48 48.45 -8.86
C LEU A 419 -6.76 49.72 -8.41
N TYR A 420 -7.25 50.35 -7.34
CA TYR A 420 -6.60 51.45 -6.67
C TYR A 420 -5.76 50.94 -5.49
N THR A 421 -4.47 51.28 -5.45
CA THR A 421 -3.58 50.96 -4.33
C THR A 421 -3.17 52.23 -3.59
N LEU A 422 -3.46 52.30 -2.29
CA LEU A 422 -3.13 53.44 -1.44
C LEU A 422 -1.65 53.39 -1.04
N SER A 423 -0.85 54.28 -1.61
CA SER A 423 0.63 54.24 -1.53
C SER A 423 1.24 54.34 -0.13
N SER A 424 0.49 54.83 0.87
CA SER A 424 0.94 54.94 2.27
C SER A 424 0.73 53.66 3.10
N THR A 425 -0.09 52.71 2.62
CA THR A 425 -0.47 51.50 3.38
C THR A 425 -0.46 50.21 2.55
N SER A 426 -0.25 50.32 1.24
CA SER A 426 -0.40 49.23 0.26
C SER A 426 -1.80 48.56 0.25
N GLN A 427 -2.81 49.20 0.84
CA GLN A 427 -4.19 48.70 0.83
C GLN A 427 -4.82 48.88 -0.56
N GLN A 428 -5.55 47.87 -1.01
CA GLN A 428 -6.16 47.86 -2.34
C GLN A 428 -7.69 47.99 -2.27
N PHE A 429 -8.25 48.65 -3.28
CA PHE A 429 -9.67 48.94 -3.42
C PHE A 429 -10.08 48.80 -4.89
N CYS A 430 -11.27 48.23 -5.15
CA CYS A 430 -11.91 48.36 -6.46
C CYS A 430 -12.72 49.65 -6.47
N ILE A 431 -12.27 50.65 -7.25
CA ILE A 431 -13.01 51.90 -7.43
C ILE A 431 -13.62 51.98 -8.83
N ILE A 432 -14.83 52.55 -8.92
CA ILE A 432 -15.51 52.75 -10.19
C ILE A 432 -14.79 53.84 -11.01
N LEU A 433 -14.76 53.67 -12.32
CA LEU A 433 -14.27 54.72 -13.22
C LEU A 433 -15.04 56.05 -13.02
N GLY A 434 -14.29 57.15 -13.04
CA GLY A 434 -14.78 58.50 -12.76
C GLY A 434 -14.73 58.91 -11.28
N PHE A 435 -14.44 57.98 -10.36
CA PHE A 435 -14.32 58.28 -8.92
C PHE A 435 -13.08 59.14 -8.61
N SER A 436 -13.18 59.94 -7.55
CA SER A 436 -12.11 60.85 -7.11
C SER A 436 -11.58 60.48 -5.73
N VAL A 437 -10.26 60.32 -5.61
CA VAL A 437 -9.59 60.13 -4.31
C VAL A 437 -8.74 61.37 -4.04
N GLY A 438 -9.13 62.15 -3.02
CA GLY A 438 -8.54 63.46 -2.74
C GLY A 438 -8.76 64.44 -3.90
N LYS A 439 -7.67 64.82 -4.60
CA LYS A 439 -7.71 65.73 -5.76
C LYS A 439 -7.55 65.01 -7.11
N MET A 440 -7.33 63.70 -7.13
CA MET A 440 -7.14 62.92 -8.36
C MET A 440 -8.44 62.24 -8.75
N GLN A 441 -8.89 62.46 -9.99
CA GLN A 441 -9.96 61.69 -10.60
C GLN A 441 -9.37 60.53 -11.41
N TYR A 442 -9.82 59.31 -11.11
CA TYR A 442 -9.39 58.09 -11.80
C TYR A 442 -10.33 57.81 -12.95
N VAL A 443 -9.77 57.80 -14.16
CA VAL A 443 -10.52 57.82 -15.42
C VAL A 443 -10.03 56.81 -16.43
N GLY A 444 -9.07 55.95 -16.09
CA GLY A 444 -8.60 54.88 -16.97
C GLY A 444 -8.27 53.59 -16.24
N ILE A 445 -8.26 52.48 -16.98
CA ILE A 445 -7.84 51.16 -16.50
C ILE A 445 -6.58 50.73 -17.26
N GLU A 446 -5.48 50.52 -16.55
CA GLU A 446 -4.24 50.01 -17.13
C GLU A 446 -4.39 48.56 -17.59
N GLN A 447 -3.85 48.25 -18.77
CA GLN A 447 -3.85 46.90 -19.33
C GLN A 447 -2.98 45.94 -18.48
N ASN A 448 -3.37 44.67 -18.43
CA ASN A 448 -2.77 43.59 -17.63
C ASN A 448 -2.90 43.74 -16.10
N THR A 449 -2.63 44.92 -15.53
CA THR A 449 -2.64 45.13 -14.07
C THR A 449 -4.02 45.51 -13.49
N GLN A 450 -4.95 45.96 -14.33
CA GLN A 450 -6.19 46.68 -13.94
C GLN A 450 -5.97 47.96 -13.10
N SER A 451 -4.73 48.48 -12.99
CA SER A 451 -4.44 49.63 -12.13
C SER A 451 -5.24 50.87 -12.54
N CYS A 452 -5.76 51.61 -11.57
CA CYS A 452 -6.45 52.87 -11.83
C CYS A 452 -5.47 53.95 -12.33
N LEU A 453 -5.79 54.54 -13.48
CA LEU A 453 -5.06 55.67 -14.06
C LEU A 453 -5.80 56.98 -13.81
N ALA A 454 -5.12 57.98 -13.27
CA ALA A 454 -5.62 59.34 -13.16
C ALA A 454 -5.67 60.04 -14.53
N LEU A 455 -6.44 61.13 -14.62
CA LEU A 455 -6.49 61.96 -15.83
C LEU A 455 -5.08 62.46 -16.21
N ASN A 456 -4.69 62.26 -17.48
CA ASN A 456 -3.35 62.53 -18.02
C ASN A 456 -2.19 61.76 -17.33
N GLN A 457 -2.46 60.68 -16.60
CA GLN A 457 -1.42 59.76 -16.13
C GLN A 457 -0.94 58.88 -17.29
N THR A 458 0.39 58.78 -17.46
CA THR A 458 1.02 57.95 -18.50
C THR A 458 1.31 56.53 -18.01
N THR A 459 1.16 55.55 -18.90
CA THR A 459 1.60 54.16 -18.74
C THR A 459 2.25 53.64 -20.02
N LYS A 460 3.10 52.61 -19.90
CA LYS A 460 3.70 51.88 -21.04
C LYS A 460 3.01 50.56 -21.36
N ILE A 461 2.05 50.12 -20.54
CA ILE A 461 1.47 48.77 -20.62
C ILE A 461 0.26 48.72 -21.56
N GLY A 462 -0.38 49.86 -21.81
CA GLY A 462 -1.65 49.99 -22.54
C GLY A 462 -2.80 50.38 -21.62
N ILE A 463 -3.94 50.75 -22.22
CA ILE A 463 -5.16 51.16 -21.51
C ILE A 463 -6.33 50.39 -22.07
N ILE A 464 -7.16 49.79 -21.20
CA ILE A 464 -8.34 49.01 -21.57
C ILE A 464 -9.51 49.94 -21.91
N GLU A 465 -9.71 50.96 -21.09
CA GLU A 465 -10.84 51.89 -21.17
C GLU A 465 -10.46 53.27 -20.61
N CYS A 466 -11.04 54.34 -21.16
CA CYS A 466 -11.12 55.65 -20.50
C CYS A 466 -12.59 56.05 -20.24
N TYR A 467 -12.87 56.51 -19.03
CA TYR A 467 -14.19 56.94 -18.55
C TYR A 467 -14.80 58.08 -19.38
N SER A 468 -16.13 58.05 -19.59
CA SER A 468 -16.90 59.08 -20.32
C SER A 468 -16.59 59.18 -21.82
N ILE A 469 -17.50 59.84 -22.55
CA ILE A 469 -17.36 60.17 -23.98
C ILE A 469 -16.35 61.31 -24.22
N LEU A 470 -16.05 62.10 -23.19
CA LEU A 470 -15.15 63.27 -23.27
C LEU A 470 -13.68 62.95 -22.92
N ILE A 471 -13.33 61.69 -22.67
CA ILE A 471 -11.96 61.25 -22.37
C ILE A 471 -11.62 60.04 -23.24
N CYS A 472 -10.48 60.09 -23.90
CA CYS A 472 -10.04 59.11 -24.89
C CYS A 472 -8.60 58.66 -24.63
N ILE A 473 -8.23 57.51 -25.17
CA ILE A 473 -6.87 56.97 -25.10
C ILE A 473 -6.00 57.75 -26.10
N GLN A 474 -5.05 58.52 -25.60
CA GLN A 474 -3.99 59.14 -26.39
C GLN A 474 -2.74 58.25 -26.32
N TYR A 475 -2.14 57.95 -27.47
CA TYR A 475 -0.84 57.30 -27.58
C TYR A 475 0.22 58.31 -28.03
N ASP A 476 1.30 58.42 -27.27
CA ASP A 476 2.51 59.16 -27.63
C ASP A 476 3.57 58.18 -28.17
N SER A 477 3.72 58.17 -29.48
CA SER A 477 4.71 57.35 -30.19
C SER A 477 6.16 57.77 -29.96
N SER A 478 6.43 58.98 -29.45
CA SER A 478 7.79 59.44 -29.14
C SER A 478 8.33 58.83 -27.86
N ASN A 479 7.45 58.60 -26.86
CA ASN A 479 7.83 58.03 -25.57
C ASN A 479 7.30 56.60 -25.33
N LEU A 480 6.53 56.05 -26.29
CA LEU A 480 5.83 54.76 -26.20
C LEU A 480 4.88 54.70 -24.99
N ASN A 481 4.16 55.81 -24.75
CA ASN A 481 3.26 55.98 -23.60
C ASN A 481 1.80 56.09 -24.04
N TYR A 482 0.89 55.61 -23.20
CA TYR A 482 -0.56 55.78 -23.29
C TYR A 482 -1.06 56.64 -22.12
N GLN A 483 -2.05 57.48 -22.35
CA GLN A 483 -2.73 58.23 -21.28
C GLN A 483 -4.22 58.43 -21.60
N CYS A 484 -5.06 58.52 -20.56
CA CYS A 484 -6.44 59.00 -20.72
C CYS A 484 -6.46 60.53 -20.73
N THR A 485 -6.75 61.12 -21.89
CA THR A 485 -6.76 62.58 -22.11
C THR A 485 -8.17 63.08 -22.37
N LYS A 486 -8.49 64.24 -21.79
CA LYS A 486 -9.76 64.93 -22.03
C LYS A 486 -9.76 65.59 -23.42
N ILE A 487 -10.83 65.37 -24.18
CA ILE A 487 -11.09 66.06 -25.45
C ILE A 487 -11.30 67.56 -25.19
N THR A 488 -10.67 68.44 -25.97
CA THR A 488 -10.82 69.89 -25.82
C THR A 488 -11.02 70.57 -27.17
N ASN A 489 -11.96 71.52 -27.24
CA ASN A 489 -12.17 72.36 -28.42
C ASN A 489 -11.11 73.49 -28.51
N SER A 490 -9.87 73.19 -28.15
CA SER A 490 -8.72 74.10 -28.24
C SER A 490 -7.83 73.73 -29.43
N ASN A 491 -6.83 74.56 -29.73
CA ASN A 491 -5.96 74.42 -30.91
C ASN A 491 -5.03 73.16 -30.91
N GLN A 492 -5.30 72.15 -30.08
CA GLN A 492 -4.53 70.91 -29.95
C GLN A 492 -5.21 69.69 -30.62
N ASN A 493 -5.95 69.92 -31.71
CA ASN A 493 -6.52 68.96 -32.68
C ASN A 493 -7.42 67.81 -32.20
N LEU A 494 -7.42 67.40 -30.92
CA LEU A 494 -8.18 66.23 -30.42
C LEU A 494 -9.67 66.57 -30.24
N VAL A 495 -10.53 65.97 -31.06
CA VAL A 495 -11.94 66.38 -31.23
C VAL A 495 -12.97 65.27 -31.00
N SER A 496 -12.57 64.00 -31.09
CA SER A 496 -13.49 62.86 -30.99
C SER A 496 -12.82 61.62 -30.40
N LYS A 497 -13.67 60.69 -29.95
CA LYS A 497 -13.33 59.35 -29.46
C LYS A 497 -13.92 58.34 -30.42
N ASN A 498 -13.12 57.41 -30.95
CA ASN A 498 -13.61 56.35 -31.84
C ASN A 498 -14.13 55.13 -31.06
N ALA A 499 -14.61 54.12 -31.80
CA ALA A 499 -15.10 52.86 -31.22
C ALA A 499 -14.03 52.09 -30.41
N ASN A 500 -12.75 52.27 -30.74
CA ASN A 500 -11.61 51.68 -30.01
C ASN A 500 -11.15 52.55 -28.82
N GLN A 501 -11.98 53.50 -28.40
CA GLN A 501 -11.73 54.50 -27.36
C GLN A 501 -10.54 55.45 -27.60
N THR A 502 -9.84 55.40 -28.73
CA THR A 502 -8.68 56.27 -28.99
C THR A 502 -9.10 57.67 -29.46
N CYS A 503 -8.25 58.66 -29.16
CA CYS A 503 -8.46 60.04 -29.57
C CYS A 503 -8.21 60.20 -31.08
N GLN A 504 -9.12 60.88 -31.78
CA GLN A 504 -8.95 61.26 -33.19
C GLN A 504 -8.76 62.77 -33.36
N GLN A 505 -8.08 63.14 -34.45
CA GLN A 505 -7.94 64.52 -34.90
C GLN A 505 -8.97 64.88 -35.97
N TYR A 506 -9.32 66.16 -36.07
CA TYR A 506 -10.25 66.63 -37.11
C TYR A 506 -9.61 66.43 -38.49
N ASN A 507 -10.36 65.82 -39.43
CA ASN A 507 -9.92 65.37 -40.76
C ASN A 507 -9.08 64.06 -40.83
N GLN A 508 -9.33 63.08 -39.95
CA GLN A 508 -8.86 61.69 -40.09
C GLN A 508 -9.98 60.67 -39.83
#